data_AF-A0A1Q4UUC9-F1
#
_entry.id   AF-A0A1Q4UUC9-F1
#
_cell.length_a   1.000
_cell.length_b   1.000
_cell.length_c   1.000
_cell.angle_alpha   90.00
_cell.angle_beta   90.00
_cell.angle_gamma   90.00
#
_symmetry.space_group_name_H-M   'P 1'
#
loop_
_entity.id
_entity.type
_entity.pdbx_description
1 polymer ?
#
loop_
_entity_poly.entity_id
_entity_poly.type
_entity_poly.pdbx_seq_one_letter_code
_entity_poly.pdbx_strand_id
1 'polypeptide(L)'
;MAFDPFSAVFDIANTVIKRVWPNPEDQAKAQMELAKLQQEGDFKELDAQIQVLMGQIETNKIEAEHGGLFKGGWRPAVGWVCAAAMAYTFILNPLIVSAVQITAHFTGAKLFPLEFLPDLGWQDLSPVLIGMLGLGGLRTFEKRQSRLQKRHEN
;
A
#
# COMPACT_ATOMS: atom_id res chain seq x y z
N MET A 1 9.02 0.40 25.89
CA MET A 1 9.21 -0.83 26.68
C MET A 1 8.32 -1.89 26.05
N ALA A 2 8.90 -2.69 25.16
CA ALA A 2 8.17 -3.77 24.48
C ALA A 2 7.98 -4.92 25.48
N PHE A 3 6.72 -5.25 25.77
CA PHE A 3 6.34 -6.40 26.57
C PHE A 3 6.34 -7.63 25.67
N ASP A 4 7.53 -8.13 25.32
CA ASP A 4 7.65 -9.39 24.60
C ASP A 4 7.75 -10.55 25.61
N PRO A 5 6.90 -11.57 25.52
CA PRO A 5 6.86 -12.68 26.48
C PRO A 5 8.20 -13.44 26.57
N PHE A 6 9.00 -13.41 25.50
CA PHE A 6 10.34 -14.00 25.48
C PHE A 6 11.36 -13.22 26.32
N SER A 7 11.30 -11.89 26.36
CA SER A 7 12.23 -11.08 27.16
C SER A 7 11.96 -11.25 28.66
N ALA A 8 10.68 -11.36 29.05
CA ALA A 8 10.28 -11.64 30.42
C ALA A 8 10.77 -13.02 30.91
N VAL A 9 10.70 -14.05 30.06
CA VAL A 9 11.26 -15.38 30.36
C VAL A 9 12.78 -15.32 30.46
N PHE A 10 13.43 -14.48 29.66
CA PHE A 10 14.89 -14.30 29.67
C PHE A 10 15.38 -13.61 30.95
N ASP A 11 14.66 -12.61 31.45
CA ASP A 11 14.98 -11.93 32.72
C ASP A 11 14.81 -12.87 33.92
N ILE A 12 13.80 -13.74 33.88
CA ILE A 12 13.62 -14.81 34.88
C ILE A 12 14.76 -15.84 34.78
N ALA A 13 15.16 -16.24 33.58
CA ALA A 13 16.29 -17.14 33.38
C ALA A 13 17.60 -16.52 33.92
N ASN A 14 17.86 -15.24 33.64
CA ASN A 14 19.05 -14.54 34.13
C ASN A 14 19.09 -14.42 35.66
N THR A 15 17.95 -14.18 36.31
CA THR A 15 17.87 -14.11 37.78
C THR A 15 18.05 -15.47 38.46
N VAL A 16 17.56 -16.55 37.82
CA VAL A 16 17.79 -17.93 38.30
C VAL A 16 19.25 -18.35 38.10
N ILE A 17 19.87 -18.04 36.94
CA ILE A 17 21.28 -18.33 36.66
C ILE A 17 22.18 -17.64 37.71
N LYS A 18 21.89 -16.38 38.05
CA LYS A 18 22.63 -15.63 39.08
C LYS A 18 22.53 -16.23 40.48
N ARG A 19 21.46 -16.98 40.78
CA ARG A 19 21.22 -17.57 42.10
C ARG A 19 21.71 -19.01 42.23
N VAL A 20 21.81 -19.74 41.12
CA VAL A 20 22.25 -21.14 41.10
C VAL A 20 23.76 -21.28 40.84
N TRP A 21 24.40 -20.34 40.12
CA TRP A 21 25.85 -20.35 39.86
C TRP A 21 26.57 -19.09 40.39
N PRO A 22 27.36 -19.20 41.47
CA PRO A 22 28.12 -18.08 42.05
C PRO A 22 29.46 -17.79 41.37
N ASN A 23 29.98 -18.67 40.49
CA ASN A 23 31.31 -18.54 39.89
C ASN A 23 31.25 -17.73 38.57
N PRO A 24 32.00 -16.61 38.43
CA PRO A 24 31.84 -15.66 37.32
C PRO A 24 32.16 -16.21 35.92
N GLU A 25 32.99 -17.26 35.80
CA GLU A 25 33.33 -17.87 34.50
C GLU A 25 32.18 -18.70 33.90
N ASP A 26 31.39 -19.37 34.74
CA ASP A 26 30.26 -20.19 34.28
C ASP A 26 29.06 -19.33 33.88
N GLN A 27 28.86 -18.17 34.54
CA GLN A 27 27.86 -17.18 34.13
C GLN A 27 28.16 -16.58 32.76
N ALA A 28 29.43 -16.28 32.46
CA ALA A 28 29.82 -15.72 31.17
C ALA A 28 29.56 -16.72 30.03
N LYS A 29 29.78 -18.03 30.25
CA LYS A 29 29.45 -19.08 29.28
C LYS A 29 27.94 -19.21 29.06
N ALA A 30 27.15 -19.23 30.13
CA ALA A 30 25.69 -19.31 30.02
C ALA A 30 25.09 -18.08 29.31
N GLN A 31 25.61 -16.87 29.58
CA GLN A 31 25.19 -15.65 28.89
C GLN A 31 25.58 -15.65 27.41
N MET A 32 26.76 -16.16 27.06
CA MET A 32 27.16 -16.30 25.65
C MET A 32 26.31 -17.32 24.90
N GLU A 33 25.95 -18.43 25.54
CA GLU A 33 25.09 -19.47 24.93
C GLU A 33 23.66 -18.96 24.74
N LEU A 34 23.13 -18.23 25.73
CA LEU A 34 21.86 -17.53 25.66
C LEU A 34 21.83 -16.46 24.55
N ALA A 35 22.89 -15.67 24.40
CA ALA A 35 23.00 -14.68 23.34
C ALA A 35 23.06 -15.33 21.94
N LYS A 36 23.70 -16.49 21.80
CA LYS A 36 23.70 -17.27 20.55
C LYS A 36 22.31 -17.80 20.21
N LEU A 37 21.59 -18.35 21.21
CA LEU A 37 20.22 -18.82 21.03
C LEU A 37 19.25 -17.69 20.66
N GLN A 38 19.44 -16.49 21.22
CA GLN A 38 18.70 -15.29 20.82
C GLN A 38 18.99 -14.90 19.38
N GLN A 39 20.27 -14.82 18.99
CA GLN A 39 20.63 -14.52 17.59
C GLN A 39 20.01 -15.55 16.63
N GLU A 40 20.12 -16.84 16.93
CA GLU A 40 19.51 -17.90 16.10
C GLU A 40 17.99 -17.81 16.03
N GLY A 41 17.32 -17.38 17.11
CA GLY A 41 15.88 -17.13 17.15
C GLY A 41 15.48 -15.97 16.25
N ASP A 42 16.14 -14.82 16.41
CA ASP A 42 15.90 -13.62 15.61
C ASP A 42 16.18 -13.86 14.11
N PHE A 43 17.24 -14.61 13.79
CA PHE A 43 17.53 -14.99 12.40
C PHE A 43 16.42 -15.86 11.81
N LYS A 44 15.91 -16.85 12.55
CA LYS A 44 14.81 -17.71 12.07
C LYS A 44 13.51 -16.95 11.87
N GLU A 45 13.20 -16.01 12.77
CA GLU A 45 12.01 -15.17 12.62
C GLU A 45 12.13 -14.25 11.40
N LEU A 46 13.30 -13.64 11.21
CA LEU A 46 13.56 -12.81 10.05
C LEU A 46 13.47 -13.62 8.74
N ASP A 47 14.02 -14.83 8.71
CA ASP A 47 13.96 -15.71 7.54
C ASP A 47 12.53 -16.13 7.22
N ALA A 48 11.72 -16.45 8.24
CA ALA A 48 10.31 -16.77 8.07
C ALA A 48 9.53 -15.57 7.49
N GLN A 49 9.79 -14.36 7.96
CA GLN A 49 9.18 -13.13 7.43
C GLN A 49 9.61 -12.89 5.98
N ILE A 50 10.89 -13.07 5.65
CA ILE A 50 11.42 -12.94 4.29
C ILE A 50 10.74 -13.96 3.37
N GLN A 51 10.57 -15.21 3.79
CA GLN A 51 9.91 -16.24 2.99
C GLN A 51 8.44 -15.90 2.72
N VAL A 52 7.70 -15.40 3.71
CA VAL A 52 6.31 -14.94 3.53
C VAL A 52 6.24 -13.77 2.54
N LEU A 53 7.14 -12.80 2.68
CA LEU A 53 7.24 -11.66 1.77
C LEU A 53 7.60 -12.10 0.34
N MET A 54 8.54 -13.05 0.20
CA MET A 54 8.92 -13.62 -1.10
C MET A 54 7.75 -14.35 -1.75
N GLY A 55 7.00 -15.17 -1.01
CA GLY A 55 5.81 -15.85 -1.51
C GLY A 55 4.73 -14.88 -1.99
N GLN A 56 4.54 -13.76 -1.29
CA GLN A 56 3.64 -12.68 -1.73
C GLN A 56 4.16 -12.01 -3.01
N ILE A 57 5.45 -11.70 -3.11
CA ILE A 57 6.06 -11.08 -4.30
C ILE A 57 5.94 -12.01 -5.51
N GLU A 58 6.16 -13.31 -5.33
CA GLU A 58 6.07 -14.31 -6.39
C GLU A 58 4.63 -14.48 -6.90
N THR A 59 3.67 -14.56 -5.97
CA THR A 59 2.23 -14.57 -6.32
C THR A 59 1.85 -13.31 -7.08
N ASN A 60 2.27 -12.13 -6.59
CA ASN A 60 2.02 -10.85 -7.28
C ASN A 60 2.68 -10.77 -8.66
N LYS A 61 3.85 -11.41 -8.83
CA LYS A 61 4.58 -11.44 -10.11
C LYS A 61 3.87 -12.33 -11.13
N ILE A 62 3.40 -13.50 -10.70
CA ILE A 62 2.60 -14.42 -11.53
C ILE A 62 1.27 -13.76 -11.91
N GLU A 63 0.59 -13.11 -10.97
CA GLU A 63 -0.62 -12.33 -11.23
C GLU A 63 -0.38 -11.15 -12.18
N ALA A 64 0.80 -10.52 -12.11
CA ALA A 64 1.20 -9.45 -13.02
C ALA A 64 1.62 -9.95 -14.42
N GLU A 65 2.08 -11.21 -14.54
CA GLU A 65 2.45 -11.82 -15.82
C GLU A 65 1.21 -12.17 -16.66
N HIS A 66 0.07 -12.52 -16.05
CA HIS A 66 -1.19 -12.74 -16.78
C HIS A 66 -1.68 -11.46 -17.48
N GLY A 67 -1.54 -11.45 -18.81
CA GLY A 67 -1.63 -10.32 -19.76
C GLY A 67 -2.97 -9.60 -19.94
N GLY A 68 -3.68 -9.17 -18.89
CA GLY A 68 -4.96 -8.44 -19.02
C GLY A 68 -4.88 -6.92 -18.79
N LEU A 69 -5.79 -6.14 -19.38
CA LEU A 69 -5.95 -4.69 -19.10
C LEU A 69 -6.36 -4.39 -17.64
N PHE A 70 -6.77 -5.43 -16.89
CA PHE A 70 -7.09 -5.41 -15.46
C PHE A 70 -6.00 -6.04 -14.57
N LYS A 71 -4.71 -5.92 -14.95
CA LYS A 71 -3.57 -6.37 -14.15
C LYS A 71 -3.52 -5.66 -12.79
N GLY A 72 -3.71 -6.39 -11.69
CA GLY A 72 -3.64 -5.86 -10.31
C GLY A 72 -4.99 -5.80 -9.56
N GLY A 73 -6.01 -6.50 -10.04
CA GLY A 73 -7.31 -6.63 -9.37
C GLY A 73 -8.23 -5.41 -9.56
N TRP A 74 -9.01 -5.09 -8.52
CA TRP A 74 -10.02 -4.02 -8.59
C TRP A 74 -9.42 -2.60 -8.65
N ARG A 75 -8.17 -2.42 -8.18
CA ARG A 75 -7.48 -1.11 -8.14
C ARG A 75 -7.33 -0.45 -9.52
N PRO A 76 -6.76 -1.12 -10.55
CA PRO A 76 -6.74 -0.58 -11.91
C PRO A 76 -8.14 -0.31 -12.48
N ALA A 77 -9.12 -1.17 -12.18
CA ALA A 77 -10.48 -1.01 -12.69
C ALA A 77 -11.10 0.33 -12.27
N VAL A 78 -10.94 0.72 -11.01
CA VAL A 78 -11.40 2.03 -10.51
C VAL A 78 -10.69 3.18 -11.20
N GLY A 79 -9.38 3.05 -11.46
CA GLY A 79 -8.62 4.03 -12.22
C GLY A 79 -9.13 4.21 -13.66
N TRP A 80 -9.41 3.11 -14.36
CA TRP A 80 -9.96 3.13 -15.72
C TRP A 80 -11.36 3.73 -15.78
N VAL A 81 -12.24 3.41 -14.83
CA VAL A 81 -13.59 4.00 -14.73
C VAL A 81 -13.49 5.50 -14.47
N CYS A 82 -12.61 5.93 -13.57
CA CYS A 82 -12.38 7.36 -13.30
C CYS A 82 -11.83 8.09 -14.54
N ALA A 83 -10.88 7.48 -15.26
CA ALA A 83 -10.32 8.04 -16.48
C ALA A 83 -11.37 8.15 -17.60
N ALA A 84 -12.22 7.13 -17.76
CA ALA A 84 -13.32 7.13 -18.73
C ALA A 84 -14.36 8.22 -18.40
N ALA A 85 -14.71 8.37 -17.12
CA ALA A 85 -15.66 9.40 -16.68
C ALA A 85 -15.12 10.82 -16.90
N MET A 86 -13.83 11.06 -16.60
CA MET A 86 -13.17 12.32 -16.93
C MET A 86 -13.08 12.58 -18.44
N ALA A 87 -12.75 11.56 -19.24
CA ALA A 87 -12.70 11.68 -20.69
C ALA A 87 -14.08 12.06 -21.27
N TYR A 88 -15.15 11.47 -20.73
CA TYR A 88 -16.51 11.87 -21.10
C TYR A 88 -16.80 13.32 -20.75
N THR A 89 -16.58 13.74 -19.48
CA THR A 89 -16.93 15.09 -19.03
C THR A 89 -16.09 16.18 -19.69
N PHE A 90 -14.78 15.99 -19.83
CA PHE A 90 -13.88 17.07 -20.31
C PHE A 90 -13.63 17.06 -21.81
N ILE A 91 -13.79 15.93 -22.49
CA ILE A 91 -13.49 15.81 -23.93
C ILE A 91 -14.78 15.57 -24.71
N LEU A 92 -15.52 14.50 -24.40
CA LEU A 92 -16.69 14.13 -25.21
C LEU A 92 -17.85 15.10 -25.07
N ASN A 93 -18.19 15.52 -23.84
CA ASN A 93 -19.31 16.44 -23.60
C ASN A 93 -19.15 17.77 -24.37
N PRO A 94 -18.04 18.54 -24.25
CA PRO A 94 -17.89 19.78 -25.01
C PRO A 94 -17.80 19.54 -26.53
N LEU A 95 -17.24 18.41 -26.98
CA LEU A 95 -17.24 18.06 -28.41
C LEU A 95 -18.64 17.75 -28.95
N ILE A 96 -19.47 17.03 -28.18
CA ILE A 96 -20.86 16.73 -28.56
C ILE A 96 -21.68 18.02 -28.58
N VAL A 97 -21.58 18.84 -27.52
CA VAL A 97 -22.30 20.12 -27.45
C VAL A 97 -21.90 21.04 -28.60
N SER A 98 -20.61 21.18 -28.88
CA SER A 98 -20.14 22.00 -30.01
C SER A 98 -20.58 21.44 -31.37
N ALA A 99 -20.49 20.13 -31.58
CA ALA A 99 -20.97 19.51 -32.83
C ALA A 99 -22.47 19.70 -33.04
N VAL A 100 -23.28 19.57 -31.98
CA VAL A 100 -24.73 19.79 -32.02
C VAL A 100 -25.07 21.27 -32.29
N GLN A 101 -24.35 22.20 -31.66
CA GLN A 101 -24.54 23.64 -31.90
C GLN A 101 -24.14 24.05 -33.32
N ILE A 102 -23.03 23.52 -33.83
CA ILE A 102 -22.56 23.78 -35.21
C ILE A 102 -23.58 23.23 -36.22
N THR A 103 -24.00 21.98 -36.08
CA THR A 103 -24.99 21.38 -37.00
C THR A 103 -26.34 22.08 -36.94
N ALA A 104 -26.81 22.50 -35.77
CA ALA A 104 -28.03 23.30 -35.61
C ALA A 104 -27.91 24.68 -36.29
N HIS A 105 -26.75 25.32 -36.20
CA HIS A 105 -26.50 26.60 -36.87
C HIS A 105 -26.53 26.49 -38.40
N PHE A 106 -25.98 25.40 -38.97
CA PHE A 106 -25.96 25.19 -40.42
C PHE A 106 -27.29 24.69 -41.01
N THR A 107 -28.11 23.98 -40.23
CA THR A 107 -29.37 23.39 -40.72
C THR A 107 -30.61 24.23 -40.40
N GLY A 108 -30.48 25.30 -39.62
CA GLY A 108 -31.61 26.14 -39.20
C GLY A 108 -32.63 25.42 -38.32
N ALA A 109 -32.29 24.21 -37.84
CA ALA A 109 -33.14 23.39 -36.98
C ALA A 109 -33.16 23.97 -35.55
N LYS A 110 -34.30 23.79 -34.85
CA LYS A 110 -34.42 24.14 -33.44
C LYS A 110 -33.32 23.43 -32.65
N LEU A 111 -32.60 24.19 -31.80
CA LEU A 111 -31.57 23.65 -30.92
C LEU A 111 -32.10 22.42 -30.18
N PHE A 112 -31.34 21.33 -30.24
CA PHE A 112 -31.61 20.16 -29.41
C PHE A 112 -31.51 20.59 -27.94
N PRO A 113 -32.50 20.27 -27.08
CA PRO A 113 -32.46 20.65 -25.69
C PRO A 113 -31.28 19.96 -24.99
N LEU A 114 -30.29 20.76 -24.62
CA LEU A 114 -29.05 20.33 -23.93
C LEU A 114 -29.33 19.73 -22.54
N GLU A 115 -30.55 19.90 -22.02
CA GLU A 115 -31.03 19.35 -20.75
C GLU A 115 -31.09 17.81 -20.70
N PHE A 116 -31.13 17.13 -21.86
CA PHE A 116 -31.11 15.66 -21.90
C PHE A 116 -29.71 15.06 -21.93
N LEU A 117 -28.65 15.89 -22.00
CA LEU A 117 -27.29 15.36 -21.95
C LEU A 117 -26.96 14.92 -20.52
N PRO A 118 -26.44 13.70 -20.32
CA PRO A 118 -25.96 13.26 -19.01
C PRO A 118 -24.84 14.20 -18.53
N ASP A 119 -25.13 15.00 -17.50
CA ASP A 119 -24.16 15.84 -16.82
C ASP A 119 -23.49 15.03 -15.71
N LEU A 120 -22.27 14.57 -15.97
CA LEU A 120 -21.39 14.04 -14.94
C LEU A 120 -20.65 15.22 -14.32
N GLY A 121 -21.29 15.82 -13.32
CA GLY A 121 -20.80 17.02 -12.65
C GLY A 121 -19.51 16.78 -11.88
N TRP A 122 -18.73 17.84 -11.68
CA TRP A 122 -17.54 17.82 -10.81
C TRP A 122 -17.84 17.31 -9.38
N GLN A 123 -19.08 17.52 -8.91
CA GLN A 123 -19.59 17.04 -7.63
C GLN A 123 -19.57 15.50 -7.52
N ASP A 124 -19.81 14.79 -8.63
CA ASP A 124 -19.86 13.33 -8.66
C ASP A 124 -18.47 12.70 -8.89
N LEU A 125 -17.59 13.42 -9.58
CA LEU A 125 -16.23 12.98 -9.91
C LEU A 125 -15.19 13.26 -8.80
N SER A 126 -15.33 14.38 -8.08
CA SER A 126 -14.36 14.80 -7.06
C SER A 126 -14.17 13.82 -5.90
N PRO A 127 -15.18 13.10 -5.38
CA PRO A 127 -14.98 12.16 -4.27
C PRO A 127 -14.13 10.95 -4.68
N VAL A 128 -14.32 10.46 -5.91
CA VAL A 128 -13.57 9.31 -6.44
C VAL A 128 -12.11 9.69 -6.70
N LEU A 129 -11.87 10.87 -7.29
CA LEU A 129 -10.53 11.41 -7.54
C LEU A 129 -9.76 11.65 -6.24
N ILE A 130 -10.37 12.35 -5.28
CA ILE A 130 -9.73 12.67 -4.00
C ILE A 130 -9.53 11.39 -3.17
N GLY A 131 -10.46 10.44 -3.21
CA GLY A 131 -10.33 9.14 -2.54
C GLY A 131 -9.11 8.35 -3.03
N MET A 132 -8.90 8.28 -4.36
CA MET A 132 -7.71 7.60 -4.91
C MET A 132 -6.41 8.36 -4.64
N LEU A 133 -6.42 9.70 -4.74
CA LEU A 133 -5.25 10.53 -4.47
C LEU A 133 -4.84 10.47 -2.99
N GLY A 134 -5.81 10.45 -2.07
CA GLY A 134 -5.58 10.33 -0.64
C GLY A 134 -4.94 9.01 -0.24
N LEU A 135 -5.44 7.88 -0.77
CA LEU A 135 -4.86 6.55 -0.52
C LEU A 135 -3.46 6.41 -1.14
N GLY A 136 -3.21 6.98 -2.31
CA GLY A 136 -1.87 7.03 -2.92
C GLY A 136 -0.89 7.92 -2.14
N GLY A 137 -1.39 9.03 -1.57
CA GLY A 137 -0.64 9.95 -0.73
C GLY A 137 -0.17 9.32 0.58
N LEU A 138 -1.06 8.60 1.29
CA LEU A 138 -0.73 7.92 2.54
C LEU A 138 0.38 6.87 2.35
N ARG A 139 0.30 6.06 1.28
CA ARG A 139 1.36 5.09 0.97
C ARG A 139 2.71 5.75 0.64
N THR A 140 2.66 6.90 -0.02
CA THR A 140 3.87 7.69 -0.33
C THR A 140 4.47 8.29 0.94
N PHE A 141 3.62 8.77 1.84
CA PHE A 141 4.00 9.30 3.14
C PHE A 141 4.64 8.23 4.03
N GLU A 142 4.03 7.05 4.15
CA GLU A 142 4.59 5.90 4.88
C GLU A 142 5.98 5.56 4.36
N LYS A 143 6.15 5.43 3.03
CA LYS A 143 7.44 5.11 2.41
C LYS A 143 8.50 6.18 2.68
N ARG A 144 8.10 7.45 2.76
CA ARG A 144 8.99 8.56 3.11
C ARG A 144 9.45 8.45 4.56
N GLN A 145 8.53 8.14 5.47
CA GLN A 145 8.82 7.98 6.89
C GLN A 145 9.74 6.79 7.16
N SER A 146 9.47 5.62 6.53
CA SER A 146 10.35 4.45 6.67
C SER A 146 11.78 4.71 6.20
N ARG A 147 11.96 5.53 5.14
CA ARG A 147 13.30 5.93 4.66
C ARG A 147 14.02 6.86 5.62
N LEU A 148 13.30 7.76 6.28
CA LEU A 148 13.90 8.65 7.28
C LEU A 148 14.35 7.89 8.52
N GLN A 149 13.55 6.92 8.98
CA GLN A 149 13.88 6.09 10.13
C GLN A 149 15.17 5.27 9.90
N LYS A 150 15.30 4.63 8.73
CA LYS A 150 16.53 3.94 8.29
C LYS A 150 17.75 4.86 8.17
N ARG A 151 17.55 6.17 8.04
CA ARG A 151 18.64 7.16 7.94
C ARG A 151 19.15 7.63 9.30
N HIS A 152 18.38 7.41 10.37
CA HIS A 152 18.77 7.70 11.74
C HIS A 152 19.41 6.49 12.44
N GLU A 153 19.22 5.29 11.91
CA GLU A 153 19.84 4.04 12.39
C GLU A 153 21.24 3.76 11.79
N ASN A 154 21.64 4.49 10.73
CA ASN A 154 22.98 4.48 10.13
C ASN A 154 23.76 5.74 10.52
#